data_AF-A0A9W9BJ64-F1
#
_entry.id   AF-A0A9W9BJ64-F1
#
_cell.length_a   1.000
_cell.length_b   1.000
_cell.length_c   1.000
_cell.angle_alpha   90.00
_cell.angle_beta   90.00
_cell.angle_gamma   90.00
#
_symmetry.space_group_name_H-M   'P 1'
#
loop_
_entity.id
_entity.type
_entity.pdbx_description
1 polymer ?
#
loop_
_entity_poly.entity_id
_entity_poly.type
_entity_poly.pdbx_seq_one_letter_code
_entity_poly.pdbx_strand_id
1 'polypeptide(L)'
;PKTFESITDDDGRVLVWLPYSSADSAGEVPVYTLLDVLDDRKGQGPSRWTLRFDTAAYFGEDKTFFPEVTITFRVEEGQHYHVPLLLSPYSYTSYRGS
;
A
#
# COMPACT_ATOMS: atom_id res chain seq x y z
N PRO A 1 12.43 -7.42 0.23
CA PRO A 1 11.24 -7.28 -0.65
C PRO A 1 11.17 -5.84 -1.15
N LYS A 2 10.82 -5.60 -2.42
CA LYS A 2 10.60 -4.23 -2.92
C LYS A 2 9.38 -3.65 -2.19
N THR A 3 9.57 -2.54 -1.49
CA THR A 3 8.55 -1.89 -0.66
C THR A 3 8.36 -0.47 -1.14
N PHE A 4 7.14 0.03 -1.06
CA PHE A 4 6.78 1.38 -1.47
C PHE A 4 6.01 2.07 -0.36
N GLU A 5 6.08 3.39 -0.31
CA GLU A 5 5.34 4.23 0.62
C GLU A 5 4.64 5.38 -0.11
N SER A 6 3.57 5.88 0.49
CA SER A 6 2.86 7.09 0.07
C SER A 6 2.05 7.64 1.25
N ILE A 7 1.64 8.90 1.13
CA ILE A 7 0.62 9.53 1.95
C ILE A 7 -0.62 9.76 1.07
N THR A 8 -1.82 9.69 1.65
CA THR A 8 -3.06 10.01 0.94
C THR A 8 -3.22 11.51 0.76
N ASP A 9 -3.83 11.93 -0.35
CA ASP A 9 -4.28 13.31 -0.55
C ASP A 9 -5.55 13.64 0.26
N ASP A 10 -6.11 14.82 0.01
CA ASP A 10 -7.32 15.33 0.67
C ASP A 10 -8.61 14.59 0.26
N ASP A 11 -8.61 13.89 -0.88
CA ASP A 11 -9.67 12.95 -1.32
C ASP A 11 -9.40 11.50 -0.86
N GLY A 12 -8.36 11.28 -0.05
CA GLY A 12 -8.04 9.96 0.51
C GLY A 12 -7.37 9.00 -0.48
N ARG A 13 -6.80 9.49 -1.59
CA ARG A 13 -6.18 8.69 -2.65
C ARG A 13 -4.66 8.76 -2.61
N VAL A 14 -4.02 7.73 -3.17
CA VAL A 14 -2.57 7.72 -3.43
C VAL A 14 -2.33 8.13 -4.88
N LEU A 15 -1.58 9.23 -5.06
CA LEU A 15 -1.21 9.74 -6.38
C LEU A 15 0.11 9.16 -6.90
N VAL A 16 1.05 8.86 -5.99
CA VAL A 16 2.39 8.38 -6.34
C VAL A 16 2.88 7.39 -5.31
N TRP A 17 3.48 6.29 -5.77
CA TRP A 17 4.18 5.33 -4.92
C TRP A 17 5.68 5.54 -5.05
N LEU A 18 6.33 5.85 -3.94
CA LEU A 18 7.78 6.02 -3.89
C LEU A 18 8.43 4.77 -3.31
N PRO A 19 9.59 4.33 -3.81
CA PRO A 19 10.33 3.26 -3.17
C PRO A 19 10.66 3.64 -1.72
N TYR A 20 10.34 2.74 -0.81
CA TYR A 20 10.69 2.92 0.58
C TYR A 20 12.21 2.87 0.73
N SER A 21 12.79 3.93 1.28
CA SER A 21 14.19 3.95 1.72
C SER A 21 14.22 3.94 3.24
N SER A 22 14.68 2.84 3.84
CA SER A 22 14.94 2.82 5.27
C SER A 22 16.00 3.85 5.66
N ALA A 23 15.94 4.36 6.90
CA ALA A 23 16.98 5.23 7.45
C ALA A 23 18.37 4.55 7.49
N ASP A 24 18.39 3.21 7.52
CA ASP A 24 19.60 2.38 7.51
C ASP A 24 20.04 1.98 6.09
N SER A 25 19.34 2.42 5.05
CA SER A 25 19.78 2.21 3.67
C SER A 25 21.10 2.96 3.49
N ALA A 26 22.14 2.28 3.00
CA ALA A 26 23.51 2.80 2.87
C ALA A 26 23.68 3.90 1.80
N GLY A 27 22.74 4.83 1.69
CA GLY A 27 22.70 5.91 0.71
C GLY A 27 22.25 5.51 -0.69
N GLU A 28 21.98 4.21 -0.92
CA GLU A 28 21.49 3.73 -2.21
C GLU A 28 19.98 4.00 -2.32
N VAL A 29 19.65 5.09 -3.00
CA VAL A 29 18.26 5.45 -3.31
C VAL A 29 17.75 4.48 -4.36
N PRO A 30 16.66 3.73 -4.10
CA PRO A 30 16.13 2.81 -5.10
C PRO A 30 15.63 3.59 -6.33
N VAL A 31 16.11 3.21 -7.52
CA VAL A 31 15.77 3.87 -8.81
C VAL A 31 14.78 3.02 -9.62
N TYR A 32 13.79 2.44 -8.97
CA TYR A 32 12.72 1.70 -9.63
C TYR A 32 11.37 2.22 -9.18
N THR A 33 10.35 2.12 -10.02
CA THR A 33 8.97 2.50 -9.71
C THR A 33 8.13 1.26 -9.41
N LEU A 34 6.91 1.46 -8.92
CA LEU A 34 5.95 0.35 -8.80
C LEU A 34 5.65 -0.27 -10.18
N LEU A 35 5.63 0.54 -11.24
CA LEU A 35 5.40 0.06 -12.61
C LEU A 35 6.53 -0.85 -13.08
N ASP A 36 7.79 -0.51 -12.81
CA ASP A 36 8.94 -1.37 -13.15
C ASP A 36 8.81 -2.74 -12.46
N VAL A 37 8.37 -2.77 -11.21
CA VAL A 37 8.14 -4.03 -10.48
C VAL A 37 6.99 -4.84 -11.05
N LEU A 38 5.91 -4.18 -11.48
CA LEU A 38 4.79 -4.87 -12.10
C LEU A 38 5.17 -5.41 -13.49
N ASP A 39 5.97 -4.66 -14.25
CA ASP A 39 6.47 -5.05 -15.56
C ASP A 39 7.44 -6.24 -15.48
N ASP A 40 8.38 -6.22 -14.53
CA ASP A 40 9.28 -7.34 -14.25
C ASP A 40 8.53 -8.66 -13.99
N ARG A 41 7.29 -8.57 -13.51
CA ARG A 41 6.45 -9.72 -13.12
C ARG A 41 5.53 -10.23 -14.22
N LYS A 42 5.47 -9.58 -15.39
CA LYS A 42 4.66 -10.03 -16.52
C LYS A 42 5.03 -11.46 -16.92
N GLY A 43 4.02 -12.29 -17.19
CA GLY A 43 4.21 -13.70 -17.54
C GLY A 43 4.58 -14.64 -16.37
N GLN A 44 4.78 -14.14 -15.15
CA GLN A 44 5.14 -14.97 -13.98
C GLN A 44 3.91 -15.53 -13.23
N GLY A 45 2.70 -15.29 -13.75
CA GLY A 45 1.45 -15.66 -13.12
C GLY A 45 1.09 -14.80 -11.90
N PRO A 46 0.04 -15.19 -11.15
CA PRO A 46 -0.50 -14.34 -10.10
C PRO A 46 0.46 -14.12 -8.93
N SER A 47 0.35 -12.94 -8.31
CA SER A 47 1.25 -12.47 -7.28
C SER A 47 0.50 -12.08 -6.01
N ARG A 48 1.18 -12.07 -4.86
CA ARG A 48 0.61 -11.65 -3.57
C ARG A 48 1.20 -10.31 -3.17
N TRP A 49 0.35 -9.37 -2.80
CA TRP A 49 0.70 -8.02 -2.38
C TRP A 49 0.09 -7.69 -1.04
N THR A 50 0.69 -6.73 -0.34
CA THR A 50 0.25 -6.28 0.97
C THR A 50 0.24 -4.75 0.99
N LEU A 51 -0.87 -4.18 1.43
CA LEU A 51 -0.99 -2.77 1.80
C LEU A 51 -1.04 -2.65 3.32
N ARG A 52 -0.37 -1.62 3.85
CA ARG A 52 -0.30 -1.35 5.27
C ARG A 52 -0.64 0.12 5.50
N PHE A 53 -1.61 0.35 6.38
CA PHE A 53 -2.13 1.68 6.70
C PHE A 53 -1.80 1.98 8.16
N ASP A 54 -1.13 3.10 8.41
CA ASP A 54 -0.87 3.63 9.74
C ASP A 54 -2.09 4.43 10.22
N THR A 55 -3.03 3.74 10.85
CA THR A 55 -4.31 4.31 11.27
C THR A 55 -4.22 5.03 12.62
N ALA A 56 -3.22 4.70 13.44
CA ALA A 56 -2.86 5.47 14.63
C ALA A 56 -2.35 6.86 14.26
N ALA A 57 -1.48 7.00 13.26
CA ALA A 57 -1.04 8.30 12.78
C ALA A 57 -2.21 9.16 12.24
N TYR A 58 -3.24 8.52 11.66
CA TYR A 58 -4.42 9.21 11.15
C TYR A 58 -5.39 9.67 12.27
N PHE A 59 -5.81 8.78 13.16
CA PHE A 59 -6.79 9.12 14.21
C PHE A 59 -6.15 9.74 15.46
N GLY A 60 -4.91 9.36 15.78
CA GLY A 60 -4.24 9.51 17.07
C GLY A 60 -4.15 8.18 17.83
N GLU A 61 -3.03 7.94 18.51
CA GLU A 61 -2.66 6.65 19.15
C GLU A 61 -3.78 6.04 20.00
N ASP A 62 -4.42 6.82 20.88
CA ASP A 62 -5.46 6.34 21.79
C ASP A 62 -6.90 6.49 21.23
N LYS A 63 -7.04 6.90 19.96
CA LYS A 63 -8.33 7.25 19.35
C LYS A 63 -8.84 6.19 18.37
N THR A 64 -8.10 5.10 18.17
CA THR A 64 -8.50 3.99 17.31
C THR A 64 -8.23 2.67 18.00
N PHE A 65 -9.12 1.70 17.82
CA PHE A 65 -8.91 0.32 18.25
C PHE A 65 -7.91 -0.41 17.33
N PHE A 66 -7.77 0.05 16.10
CA PHE A 66 -6.82 -0.48 15.12
C PHE A 66 -5.70 0.54 14.92
N PRO A 67 -4.51 0.33 15.51
CA PRO A 67 -3.38 1.24 15.30
C PRO A 67 -2.72 1.04 13.93
N GLU A 68 -2.91 -0.14 13.32
CA GLU A 68 -2.47 -0.45 11.95
C GLU A 68 -3.51 -1.36 11.28
N VAL A 69 -3.72 -1.19 9.97
CA VAL A 69 -4.49 -2.12 9.15
C VAL A 69 -3.62 -2.67 8.03
N THR A 70 -3.54 -4.01 7.96
CA THR A 70 -2.81 -4.72 6.89
C THR A 70 -3.79 -5.50 6.01
N ILE A 71 -3.77 -5.24 4.70
CA ILE A 71 -4.61 -5.92 3.71
C ILE A 71 -3.70 -6.70 2.76
N THR A 72 -3.88 -8.02 2.71
CA THR A 72 -3.15 -8.90 1.79
C THR A 72 -4.08 -9.43 0.71
N PHE A 73 -3.67 -9.32 -0.55
CA PHE A 73 -4.50 -9.68 -1.70
C PHE A 73 -3.68 -10.25 -2.86
N ARG A 74 -4.39 -10.85 -3.82
CA ARG A 74 -3.82 -11.46 -5.03
C ARG A 74 -3.97 -10.51 -6.22
N VAL A 75 -2.92 -10.35 -6.99
CA VAL A 75 -2.86 -9.53 -8.21
C VAL A 75 -2.55 -10.41 -9.41
N GLU A 76 -3.36 -10.27 -10.45
CA GLU A 76 -3.22 -10.91 -11.74
C GLU A 76 -2.82 -9.86 -12.79
N GLU A 77 -2.06 -10.29 -13.79
CA GLU A 77 -1.58 -9.43 -14.86
C GLU A 77 -2.74 -8.86 -15.70
N GLY A 78 -2.60 -7.61 -16.15
CA GLY A 78 -3.55 -6.97 -17.08
C GLY A 78 -4.87 -6.51 -16.44
N GLN A 79 -4.97 -6.53 -15.11
CA GLN A 79 -6.17 -6.13 -14.37
C GLN A 79 -5.94 -4.84 -13.58
N HIS A 80 -6.97 -4.01 -13.49
CA HIS A 80 -7.00 -2.88 -12.57
C HIS A 80 -7.47 -3.34 -11.18
N TYR A 81 -6.82 -2.84 -10.13
CA TYR A 81 -7.12 -3.17 -8.74
C TYR A 81 -7.33 -1.89 -7.94
N HIS A 82 -8.58 -1.62 -7.60
CA HIS A 82 -8.92 -0.63 -6.58
C HIS A 82 -9.17 -1.37 -5.26
N VAL A 83 -8.34 -1.12 -4.23
CA VAL A 83 -8.42 -1.78 -2.92
C VAL A 83 -8.62 -0.72 -1.84
N PRO A 84 -9.86 -0.22 -1.64
CA PRO A 84 -10.13 0.82 -0.65
C PRO A 84 -10.11 0.29 0.79
N LEU A 85 -9.88 1.20 1.73
CA LEU A 85 -10.09 0.99 3.17
C LEU A 85 -11.19 1.96 3.64
N LEU A 86 -12.33 1.43 4.04
CA LEU A 86 -13.36 2.20 4.75
C LEU A 86 -13.07 2.07 6.23
N LEU A 87 -12.84 3.19 6.89
CA LEU A 87 -12.24 3.21 8.21
C LEU A 87 -13.07 4.03 9.20
N SER A 88 -13.30 3.46 10.37
CA SER A 88 -13.75 4.16 11.57
C SER A 88 -12.85 3.78 12.74
N PRO A 89 -12.92 4.51 13.88
CA PRO A 89 -12.13 4.18 15.06
C PRO A 89 -12.27 2.75 15.60
N TYR A 90 -13.39 2.07 15.33
CA TYR A 90 -13.71 0.74 15.90
C TYR A 90 -14.18 -0.29 14.86
N SER A 91 -14.11 0.05 13.58
CA SER A 91 -14.39 -0.90 12.49
C SER A 91 -13.65 -0.50 11.23
N TYR A 92 -13.34 -1.48 10.39
CA TYR A 92 -12.94 -1.21 9.02
C TYR A 92 -13.48 -2.26 8.08
N THR A 93 -13.61 -1.91 6.81
CA THR A 93 -13.89 -2.86 5.73
C THR A 93 -13.00 -2.57 4.54
N SER A 94 -12.73 -3.62 3.76
CA SER A 94 -12.01 -3.51 2.49
C SER A 94 -12.59 -4.51 1.51
N TYR A 95 -12.42 -4.23 0.23
CA TYR A 95 -12.91 -5.04 -0.88
C TYR A 95 -12.10 -4.76 -2.15
N ARG A 96 -12.34 -5.52 -3.22
CA ARG A 96 -11.84 -5.20 -4.56
C ARG A 96 -12.92 -4.40 -5.31
N GLY A 97 -12.65 -3.13 -5.57
CA GLY A 97 -13.44 -2.28 -6.46
C GLY A 97 -13.09 -2.49 -7.94
N SER A 98 -13.90 -1.86 -8.81
CA SER A 98 -13.68 -1.79 -10.27
C SER A 98 -12.72 -0.67 -10.65
#